data_AF-A0A853FZ25-F1
#
_entry.id   AF-A0A853FZ25-F1
#
_cell.length_a   1.000
_cell.length_b   1.000
_cell.length_c   1.000
_cell.angle_alpha   90.00
_cell.angle_beta   90.00
_cell.angle_gamma   90.00
#
_symmetry.space_group_name_H-M   'P 1'
#
loop_
_entity.id
_entity.type
_entity.pdbx_description
1 polymer ?
#
loop_
_entity_poly.entity_id
_entity_poly.type
_entity_poly.pdbx_seq_one_letter_code
_entity_poly.pdbx_strand_id
1 'polypeptide(L)'
;MRGLILFAAIAAAPPAWAQSKQEAPAPTILVTGKPIAETEKNLADCLARHCPPKEDIDATLAHAENQYLAGDYLAARRTVAESHHRNARFAKEYPVDVSDLQRAYGRLNDIIGLPDNGRLLQIFSFETLRDGLGSTNDRVLNQQLMTGDYFLNVGRLNGAMDVYRAVERKAHDAGQYQVEGRAMLRQAGTYATLAIRDDGYNAIARAKIAKMEKTTEPQLATYRLAAAVLRARLAAARGDEESLEKAVAALAGKGIDTPIAIYAPPLIPKDPRTGLTTHNEAEWFDLRYRIDAAGRVQDVERLRSSGPLSGDWAKQVEESIARRRYVPIDLGSNSDGMVRIERFSLVFDVTSGETGTHMRGRSKTGRIVTLDITPDDDAKTAAK
;
A
#
# COMPACT_ATOMS: atom_id res chain seq x y z
N MET A 1 39.38 73.07 38.57
CA MET A 1 38.89 72.27 39.72
C MET A 1 37.81 71.34 39.17
N ARG A 2 38.02 70.02 39.24
CA ARG A 2 37.24 69.09 40.10
C ARG A 2 35.73 69.30 39.94
N GLY A 3 34.91 68.36 39.50
CA GLY A 3 35.05 66.92 39.31
C GLY A 3 33.63 66.34 39.18
N LEU A 4 33.54 65.22 38.47
CA LEU A 4 32.47 64.20 38.43
C LEU A 4 31.33 64.32 39.45
N ILE A 5 30.08 64.21 38.97
CA ILE A 5 29.09 63.28 39.53
C ILE A 5 28.30 62.63 38.37
N LEU A 6 28.51 61.33 38.23
CA LEU A 6 27.64 60.37 37.53
C LEU A 6 26.30 60.30 38.26
N PHE A 7 25.17 60.44 37.56
CA PHE A 7 23.90 59.84 37.96
C PHE A 7 23.43 58.91 36.84
N ALA A 8 23.20 57.67 37.25
CA ALA A 8 22.80 56.55 36.42
C ALA A 8 21.43 56.79 35.76
N ALA A 9 21.36 56.60 34.45
CA ALA A 9 20.10 56.48 33.73
C ALA A 9 19.49 55.11 34.05
N ILE A 10 18.39 55.12 34.81
CA ILE A 10 17.50 53.97 34.95
C ILE A 10 16.80 53.80 33.59
N ALA A 11 17.29 52.86 32.79
CA ALA A 11 16.60 52.39 31.61
C ALA A 11 15.34 51.63 32.06
N ALA A 12 14.17 52.17 31.74
CA ALA A 12 12.91 51.45 31.83
C ALA A 12 12.98 50.26 30.87
N ALA A 13 13.17 49.06 31.41
CA ALA A 13 12.99 47.83 30.66
C ALA A 13 11.50 47.72 30.26
N PRO A 14 11.18 47.44 28.99
CA PRO A 14 9.81 47.10 28.62
C PRO A 14 9.40 45.84 29.40
N PRO A 15 8.12 45.71 29.79
CA PRO A 15 7.65 44.52 30.48
C PRO A 15 7.97 43.29 29.63
N ALA A 16 8.65 42.33 30.25
CA ALA A 16 8.85 41.01 29.70
C ALA A 16 7.47 40.40 29.45
N TRP A 17 6.99 40.49 28.21
CA TRP A 17 5.95 39.61 27.72
C TRP A 17 6.51 38.21 27.79
N ALA A 18 6.05 37.47 28.80
CA ALA A 18 6.17 36.03 28.84
C ALA A 18 5.78 35.51 27.46
N GLN A 19 6.77 34.94 26.74
CA GLN A 19 6.49 34.15 25.56
C GLN A 19 5.63 32.99 26.06
N SER A 20 4.31 33.12 25.92
CA SER A 20 3.44 31.97 25.88
C SER A 20 4.01 31.10 24.78
N LYS A 21 4.63 29.99 25.19
CA LYS A 21 5.06 28.93 24.30
C LYS A 21 3.78 28.51 23.59
N GLN A 22 3.61 29.03 22.38
CA GLN A 22 2.48 28.72 21.53
C GLN A 22 2.63 27.24 21.24
N GLU A 23 1.91 26.46 22.03
CA GLU A 23 1.82 25.02 21.89
C GLU A 23 1.37 24.81 20.45
N ALA A 24 2.28 24.25 19.64
CA ALA A 24 1.95 23.89 18.28
C ALA A 24 0.64 23.11 18.36
N PRO A 25 -0.41 23.49 17.60
CA PRO A 25 -1.67 22.78 17.68
C PRO A 25 -1.36 21.31 17.49
N ALA A 26 -1.75 20.50 18.49
CA ALA A 26 -1.58 19.06 18.42
C ALA A 26 -2.04 18.62 17.02
N PRO A 27 -1.25 17.79 16.31
CA PRO A 27 -1.60 17.39 14.96
C PRO A 27 -3.03 16.89 15.01
N THR A 28 -3.92 17.61 14.31
CA THR A 28 -5.33 17.26 14.26
C THR A 28 -5.40 15.97 13.46
N ILE A 29 -5.34 14.84 14.17
CA ILE A 29 -5.53 13.52 13.59
C ILE A 29 -7.01 13.47 13.25
N LEU A 30 -7.33 13.72 11.99
CA LEU A 30 -8.66 13.52 11.46
C LEU A 30 -8.96 12.02 11.52
N VAL A 31 -9.65 11.59 12.57
CA VAL A 31 -10.19 10.23 12.67
C VAL A 31 -11.44 10.18 11.82
N THR A 32 -11.29 9.80 10.55
CA THR A 32 -12.40 9.60 9.61
C THR A 32 -13.10 8.25 9.77
N GLY A 33 -12.64 7.41 10.70
CA GLY A 33 -13.20 6.08 10.99
C GLY A 33 -13.96 5.99 12.31
N LYS A 34 -14.74 4.91 12.49
CA LYS A 34 -15.38 4.59 13.77
C LYS A 34 -14.30 4.37 14.85
N PRO A 35 -14.44 4.91 16.07
CA PRO A 35 -13.48 4.68 17.14
C PRO A 35 -13.25 3.19 17.43
N ILE A 36 -12.02 2.80 17.77
CA ILE A 36 -11.68 1.39 18.04
C ILE A 36 -12.58 0.78 19.13
N ALA A 37 -12.86 1.53 20.20
CA ALA A 37 -13.75 1.12 21.29
C ALA A 37 -15.20 0.88 20.83
N GLU A 38 -15.67 1.65 19.83
CA GLU A 38 -16.99 1.44 19.25
C GLU A 38 -17.02 0.13 18.45
N THR A 39 -16.01 -0.12 17.62
CA THR A 39 -15.93 -1.37 16.85
C THR A 39 -15.73 -2.61 17.73
N GLU A 40 -15.01 -2.48 18.84
CA GLU A 40 -14.86 -3.53 19.84
C GLU A 40 -16.20 -3.87 20.48
N LYS A 41 -16.94 -2.84 20.93
CA LYS A 41 -18.28 -3.01 21.49
C LYS A 41 -19.24 -3.63 20.47
N ASN A 42 -19.24 -3.14 19.23
CA ASN A 42 -20.12 -3.67 18.18
C ASN A 42 -19.87 -5.16 17.93
N LEU A 43 -18.59 -5.59 17.90
CA LEU A 43 -18.23 -6.99 17.79
C LEU A 43 -18.70 -7.78 19.03
N ALA A 44 -18.43 -7.28 20.23
CA ALA A 44 -18.84 -7.93 21.48
C ALA A 44 -20.37 -8.13 21.55
N ASP A 45 -21.15 -7.09 21.22
CA ASP A 45 -22.61 -7.11 21.20
C ASP A 45 -23.13 -8.10 20.13
N CYS A 46 -22.50 -8.17 18.95
CA CYS A 46 -22.80 -9.15 17.90
C CYS A 46 -22.63 -10.58 18.40
N LEU A 47 -21.49 -10.87 19.04
CA LEU A 47 -21.16 -12.21 19.54
C LEU A 47 -22.07 -12.63 20.70
N ALA A 48 -22.39 -11.70 21.61
CA ALA A 48 -23.26 -11.94 22.76
C ALA A 48 -24.68 -12.35 22.35
N ARG A 49 -25.21 -11.79 21.25
CA ARG A 49 -26.53 -12.13 20.72
C ARG A 49 -26.53 -13.22 19.64
N HIS A 50 -25.38 -13.84 19.37
CA HIS A 50 -25.20 -14.85 18.33
C HIS A 50 -25.69 -14.36 16.95
N CYS A 51 -25.16 -13.20 16.52
CA CYS A 51 -25.48 -12.60 15.24
C CYS A 51 -25.23 -13.56 14.05
N PRO A 52 -25.93 -13.36 12.90
CA PRO A 52 -25.72 -14.16 11.70
C PRO A 52 -24.27 -14.09 11.18
N PRO A 53 -23.80 -15.09 10.40
CA PRO A 53 -22.40 -15.18 9.97
C PRO A 53 -21.88 -13.93 9.27
N LYS A 54 -22.66 -13.35 8.36
CA LYS A 54 -22.30 -12.11 7.68
C LYS A 54 -22.05 -10.96 8.65
N GLU A 55 -22.90 -10.82 9.66
CA GLU A 55 -22.81 -9.74 10.62
C GLU A 55 -21.60 -9.91 11.57
N ASP A 56 -21.29 -11.15 11.98
CA ASP A 56 -20.05 -11.48 12.70
C ASP A 56 -18.82 -11.09 11.86
N ILE A 57 -18.78 -11.48 10.59
CA ILE A 57 -17.66 -11.19 9.68
C ILE A 57 -17.49 -9.68 9.51
N ASP A 58 -18.56 -8.95 9.21
CA ASP A 58 -18.52 -7.51 9.01
C ASP A 58 -18.04 -6.77 10.28
N ALA A 59 -18.56 -7.14 11.46
CA ALA A 59 -18.14 -6.56 12.74
C ALA A 59 -16.68 -6.92 13.09
N THR A 60 -16.26 -8.15 12.81
CA THR A 60 -14.89 -8.62 13.00
C THR A 60 -13.93 -7.82 12.13
N LEU A 61 -14.21 -7.69 10.84
CA LEU A 61 -13.34 -7.00 9.89
C LEU A 61 -13.21 -5.51 10.25
N ALA A 62 -14.31 -4.85 10.61
CA ALA A 62 -14.28 -3.46 11.06
C ALA A 62 -13.42 -3.26 12.32
N HIS A 63 -13.54 -4.16 13.31
CA HIS A 63 -12.71 -4.08 14.50
C HIS A 63 -11.23 -4.39 14.22
N ALA A 64 -10.96 -5.43 13.44
CA ALA A 64 -9.60 -5.82 13.07
C ALA A 64 -8.88 -4.75 12.22
N GLU A 65 -9.61 -4.05 11.35
CA GLU A 65 -9.08 -2.90 10.60
C GLU A 65 -8.66 -1.78 11.54
N ASN A 66 -9.47 -1.43 12.54
CA ASN A 66 -9.11 -0.45 13.55
C ASN A 66 -7.90 -0.88 14.40
N GLN A 67 -7.83 -2.14 14.80
CA GLN A 67 -6.65 -2.71 15.47
C GLN A 67 -5.41 -2.59 14.58
N TYR A 68 -5.53 -2.92 13.28
CA TYR A 68 -4.46 -2.76 12.32
C TYR A 68 -4.01 -1.30 12.19
N LEU A 69 -4.94 -0.35 12.01
CA LEU A 69 -4.64 1.08 11.90
C LEU A 69 -4.01 1.64 13.18
N ALA A 70 -4.36 1.10 14.35
CA ALA A 70 -3.72 1.42 15.62
C ALA A 70 -2.30 0.81 15.75
N GLY A 71 -1.92 -0.10 14.85
CA GLY A 71 -0.63 -0.78 14.86
C GLY A 71 -0.60 -2.10 15.62
N ASP A 72 -1.74 -2.55 16.16
CA ASP A 72 -1.86 -3.80 16.90
C ASP A 72 -2.16 -4.98 15.95
N TYR A 73 -1.13 -5.37 15.20
CA TYR A 73 -1.23 -6.44 14.20
C TYR A 73 -1.52 -7.81 14.83
N LEU A 74 -1.04 -8.06 16.05
CA LEU A 74 -1.25 -9.33 16.75
C LEU A 74 -2.70 -9.47 17.22
N ALA A 75 -3.29 -8.40 17.78
CA ALA A 75 -4.70 -8.41 18.15
C ALA A 75 -5.59 -8.50 16.92
N ALA A 76 -5.31 -7.71 15.87
CA ALA A 76 -6.04 -7.78 14.59
C ALA A 76 -6.05 -9.21 14.04
N ARG A 77 -4.87 -9.87 14.01
CA ARG A 77 -4.77 -11.27 13.58
C ARG A 77 -5.59 -12.21 14.46
N ARG A 78 -5.58 -12.04 15.77
CA ARG A 78 -6.34 -12.88 16.71
C ARG A 78 -7.84 -12.73 16.47
N THR A 79 -8.33 -11.50 16.40
CA THR A 79 -9.74 -11.16 16.09
C THR A 79 -10.23 -11.87 14.83
N VAL A 80 -9.47 -11.73 13.73
CA VAL A 80 -9.83 -12.36 12.45
C VAL A 80 -9.72 -13.89 12.51
N ALA A 81 -8.72 -14.44 13.19
CA ALA A 81 -8.56 -15.90 13.33
C ALA A 81 -9.75 -16.55 14.05
N GLU A 82 -10.25 -15.90 15.11
CA GLU A 82 -11.40 -16.38 15.87
C GLU A 82 -12.67 -16.36 15.03
N SER A 83 -12.94 -15.29 14.28
CA SER A 83 -14.07 -15.25 13.36
C SER A 83 -13.93 -16.26 12.23
N HIS A 84 -12.72 -16.47 11.70
CA HIS A 84 -12.47 -17.49 10.69
C HIS A 84 -12.83 -18.88 11.20
N HIS A 85 -12.46 -19.21 12.45
CA HIS A 85 -12.84 -20.48 13.05
C HIS A 85 -14.36 -20.64 13.19
N ARG A 86 -15.08 -19.58 13.60
CA ARG A 86 -16.55 -19.61 13.72
C ARG A 86 -17.26 -19.73 12.37
N ASN A 87 -16.74 -19.07 11.34
CA ASN A 87 -17.46 -18.82 10.10
C ASN A 87 -17.03 -19.67 8.90
N ALA A 88 -15.89 -20.38 8.95
CA ALA A 88 -15.38 -21.16 7.81
C ALA A 88 -16.39 -22.18 7.26
N ARG A 89 -17.24 -22.75 8.11
CA ARG A 89 -18.29 -23.71 7.69
C ARG A 89 -19.36 -23.11 6.77
N PHE A 90 -19.53 -21.79 6.77
CA PHE A 90 -20.55 -21.09 5.98
C PHE A 90 -20.05 -20.67 4.59
N ALA A 91 -18.87 -21.14 4.16
CA ALA A 91 -18.26 -20.82 2.88
C ALA A 91 -19.18 -21.04 1.65
N LYS A 92 -20.13 -21.98 1.72
CA LYS A 92 -21.10 -22.22 0.64
C LYS A 92 -22.24 -21.20 0.61
N GLU A 93 -22.67 -20.73 1.78
CA GLU A 93 -23.79 -19.79 1.93
C GLU A 93 -23.33 -18.34 1.77
N TYR A 94 -22.15 -18.02 2.31
CA TYR A 94 -21.54 -16.69 2.27
C TYR A 94 -20.12 -16.76 1.66
N PRO A 95 -19.98 -17.17 0.38
CA PRO A 95 -18.66 -17.36 -0.23
C PRO A 95 -17.85 -16.07 -0.33
N VAL A 96 -18.51 -14.92 -0.50
CA VAL A 96 -17.84 -13.62 -0.56
C VAL A 96 -17.31 -13.25 0.82
N ASP A 97 -18.17 -13.24 1.83
CA ASP A 97 -17.81 -12.79 3.18
C ASP A 97 -16.72 -13.70 3.80
N VAL A 98 -16.84 -15.03 3.64
CA VAL A 98 -15.84 -15.98 4.15
C VAL A 98 -14.50 -15.84 3.41
N SER A 99 -14.53 -15.64 2.09
CA SER A 99 -13.31 -15.36 1.34
C SER A 99 -12.65 -14.07 1.78
N ASP A 100 -13.42 -13.01 2.02
CA ASP A 100 -12.91 -11.71 2.43
C ASP A 100 -12.23 -11.81 3.82
N LEU A 101 -12.83 -12.58 4.72
CA LEU A 101 -12.25 -12.94 6.01
C LEU A 101 -10.94 -13.73 5.88
N GLN A 102 -10.89 -14.74 5.00
CA GLN A 102 -9.67 -15.50 4.71
C GLN A 102 -8.57 -14.61 4.13
N ARG A 103 -8.91 -13.70 3.22
CA ARG A 103 -7.98 -12.73 2.63
C ARG A 103 -7.42 -11.79 3.69
N ALA A 104 -8.27 -11.24 4.56
CA ALA A 104 -7.84 -10.42 5.69
C ALA A 104 -6.91 -11.20 6.62
N TYR A 105 -7.28 -12.45 6.95
CA TYR A 105 -6.45 -13.31 7.80
C TYR A 105 -5.09 -13.59 7.16
N GLY A 106 -5.06 -13.82 5.85
CA GLY A 106 -3.84 -14.05 5.09
C GLY A 106 -2.90 -12.84 5.12
N ARG A 107 -3.43 -11.64 4.91
CA ARG A 107 -2.66 -10.38 4.99
C ARG A 107 -2.11 -10.14 6.41
N LEU A 108 -2.90 -10.44 7.44
CA LEU A 108 -2.48 -10.32 8.83
C LEU A 108 -1.43 -11.37 9.23
N ASN A 109 -1.43 -12.56 8.62
CA ASN A 109 -0.30 -13.49 8.79
C ASN A 109 0.95 -12.97 8.07
N ASP A 110 0.80 -12.40 6.88
CA ASP A 110 1.92 -11.84 6.12
C ASP A 110 2.63 -10.72 6.90
N ILE A 111 1.88 -9.74 7.44
CA ILE A 111 2.46 -8.58 8.13
C ILE A 111 3.21 -8.95 9.42
N ILE A 112 2.86 -10.06 10.08
CA ILE A 112 3.57 -10.53 11.28
C ILE A 112 4.76 -11.47 10.95
N GLY A 113 5.05 -11.65 9.66
CA GLY A 113 6.14 -12.48 9.17
C GLY A 113 5.78 -13.97 9.07
N LEU A 114 4.53 -14.34 8.81
CA LEU A 114 4.11 -15.72 8.52
C LEU A 114 3.63 -15.86 7.07
N PRO A 115 4.48 -15.59 6.07
CA PRO A 115 4.07 -15.52 4.66
C PRO A 115 3.46 -16.84 4.18
N ASP A 116 4.00 -18.00 4.56
CA ASP A 116 3.44 -19.30 4.15
C ASP A 116 2.00 -19.53 4.60
N ASN A 117 1.65 -19.09 5.81
CA ASN A 117 0.25 -19.13 6.27
C ASN A 117 -0.60 -18.15 5.45
N GLY A 118 -0.05 -16.97 5.17
CA GLY A 118 -0.66 -15.98 4.28
C GLY A 118 -0.98 -16.57 2.90
N ARG A 119 -0.03 -17.28 2.29
CA ARG A 119 -0.18 -17.97 1.00
C ARG A 119 -1.35 -18.94 1.00
N LEU A 120 -1.40 -19.83 1.99
CA LEU A 120 -2.45 -20.85 2.08
C LEU A 120 -3.83 -20.19 2.18
N LEU A 121 -3.95 -19.14 2.98
CA LEU A 121 -5.21 -18.40 3.14
C LEU A 121 -5.63 -17.66 1.87
N GLN A 122 -4.69 -17.13 1.06
CA GLN A 122 -5.05 -16.55 -0.25
C GLN A 122 -5.55 -17.60 -1.24
N ILE A 123 -4.98 -18.81 -1.21
CA ILE A 123 -5.46 -19.94 -2.01
C ILE A 123 -6.86 -20.34 -1.57
N PHE A 124 -7.11 -20.48 -0.26
CA PHE A 124 -8.43 -20.82 0.26
C PHE A 124 -9.48 -19.74 -0.05
N SER A 125 -9.11 -18.45 0.00
CA SER A 125 -9.99 -17.36 -0.42
C SER A 125 -10.37 -17.48 -1.89
N PHE A 126 -9.41 -17.77 -2.77
CA PHE A 126 -9.69 -18.02 -4.18
C PHE A 126 -10.62 -19.23 -4.39
N GLU A 127 -10.33 -20.37 -3.73
CA GLU A 127 -11.14 -21.59 -3.84
C GLU A 127 -12.56 -21.37 -3.33
N THR A 128 -12.72 -20.71 -2.19
CA THR A 128 -14.03 -20.36 -1.61
C THR A 128 -14.86 -19.52 -2.57
N LEU A 129 -14.29 -18.46 -3.17
CA LEU A 129 -15.01 -17.66 -4.17
C LEU A 129 -15.33 -18.47 -5.42
N ARG A 130 -14.36 -19.23 -5.94
CA ARG A 130 -14.52 -20.00 -7.18
C ARG A 130 -15.65 -21.02 -7.04
N ASP A 131 -15.68 -21.73 -5.93
CA ASP A 131 -16.64 -22.80 -5.68
C ASP A 131 -18.04 -22.23 -5.41
N GLY A 132 -18.15 -21.00 -4.88
CA GLY A 132 -19.43 -20.33 -4.64
C GLY A 132 -19.99 -19.50 -5.81
N LEU A 133 -19.13 -18.89 -6.64
CA LEU A 133 -19.53 -17.92 -7.68
C LEU A 133 -19.25 -18.39 -9.12
N GLY A 134 -18.48 -19.46 -9.30
CA GLY A 134 -18.04 -19.94 -10.59
C GLY A 134 -16.75 -19.29 -11.10
N SER A 135 -16.02 -20.00 -11.97
CA SER A 135 -14.63 -19.67 -12.34
C SER A 135 -14.42 -18.43 -13.20
N THR A 136 -15.49 -17.87 -13.78
CA THR A 136 -15.44 -16.67 -14.63
C THR A 136 -16.04 -15.45 -13.95
N ASN A 137 -16.51 -15.56 -12.71
CA ASN A 137 -16.97 -14.41 -11.94
C ASN A 137 -15.82 -13.40 -11.76
N ASP A 138 -16.12 -12.11 -11.88
CA ASP A 138 -15.12 -11.05 -11.82
C ASP A 138 -14.37 -11.03 -10.48
N ARG A 139 -15.07 -11.28 -9.37
CA ARG A 139 -14.45 -11.38 -8.03
C ARG A 139 -13.46 -12.54 -7.95
N VAL A 140 -13.79 -13.68 -8.57
CA VAL A 140 -12.92 -14.86 -8.63
C VAL A 140 -11.66 -14.57 -9.43
N LEU A 141 -11.80 -13.95 -10.60
CA LEU A 141 -10.65 -13.60 -11.44
C LEU A 141 -9.76 -12.52 -10.78
N ASN A 142 -10.34 -11.54 -10.10
CA ASN A 142 -9.59 -10.57 -9.31
C ASN A 142 -8.82 -11.23 -8.15
N GLN A 143 -9.45 -12.14 -7.40
CA GLN A 143 -8.77 -12.91 -6.34
C GLN A 143 -7.67 -13.82 -6.92
N GLN A 144 -7.87 -14.34 -8.12
CA GLN A 144 -6.84 -15.11 -8.82
C GLN A 144 -5.62 -14.22 -9.16
N LEU A 145 -5.83 -12.97 -9.60
CA LEU A 145 -4.72 -12.00 -9.78
C LEU A 145 -3.96 -11.78 -8.47
N MET A 146 -4.66 -11.62 -7.35
CA MET A 146 -4.01 -11.47 -6.03
C MET A 146 -3.16 -12.68 -5.65
N THR A 147 -3.57 -13.90 -6.03
CA THR A 147 -2.76 -15.11 -5.85
C THR A 147 -1.47 -15.04 -6.69
N GLY A 148 -1.55 -14.49 -7.90
CA GLY A 148 -0.38 -14.20 -8.74
C GLY A 148 0.55 -13.16 -8.12
N ASP A 149 -0.03 -12.08 -7.56
CA ASP A 149 0.72 -11.02 -6.85
C ASP A 149 1.48 -11.62 -5.65
N TYR A 150 0.86 -12.55 -4.92
CA TYR A 150 1.54 -13.29 -3.86
C TYR A 150 2.73 -14.10 -4.39
N PHE A 151 2.56 -14.86 -5.48
CA PHE A 151 3.67 -15.61 -6.08
C PHE A 151 4.83 -14.70 -6.49
N LEU A 152 4.54 -13.53 -7.04
CA LEU A 152 5.57 -12.56 -7.40
C LEU A 152 6.35 -12.08 -6.16
N ASN A 153 5.64 -11.77 -5.06
CA ASN A 153 6.25 -11.29 -3.81
C ASN A 153 7.20 -12.30 -3.17
N VAL A 154 6.95 -13.60 -3.34
CA VAL A 154 7.84 -14.67 -2.85
C VAL A 154 8.84 -15.17 -3.90
N GLY A 155 9.07 -14.39 -4.97
CA GLY A 155 10.08 -14.69 -5.99
C GLY A 155 9.69 -15.77 -7.01
N ARG A 156 8.43 -16.23 -7.02
CA ARG A 156 7.92 -17.26 -7.95
C ARG A 156 7.43 -16.63 -9.27
N LEU A 157 8.34 -15.98 -10.00
CA LEU A 157 8.03 -15.22 -11.22
C LEU A 157 7.22 -16.03 -12.26
N ASN A 158 7.66 -17.24 -12.60
CA ASN A 158 6.97 -18.07 -13.61
C ASN A 158 5.53 -18.39 -13.19
N GLY A 159 5.34 -18.76 -11.91
CA GLY A 159 4.00 -19.05 -11.38
C GLY A 159 3.09 -17.83 -11.39
N ALA A 160 3.61 -16.64 -11.08
CA ALA A 160 2.86 -15.39 -11.19
C ALA A 160 2.42 -15.12 -12.64
N MET A 161 3.33 -15.28 -13.60
CA MET A 161 3.04 -15.08 -15.03
C MET A 161 2.06 -16.11 -15.59
N ASP A 162 2.09 -17.35 -15.13
CA ASP A 162 1.09 -18.37 -15.48
C ASP A 162 -0.31 -17.96 -15.03
N VAL A 163 -0.42 -17.49 -13.78
CA VAL A 163 -1.65 -16.98 -13.21
C VAL A 163 -2.19 -15.79 -13.99
N TYR A 164 -1.36 -14.77 -14.24
CA TYR A 164 -1.80 -13.56 -14.95
C TYR A 164 -2.23 -13.87 -16.38
N ARG A 165 -1.49 -14.73 -17.10
CA ARG A 165 -1.88 -15.16 -18.45
C ARG A 165 -3.19 -15.95 -18.46
N ALA A 166 -3.43 -16.77 -17.45
CA ALA A 166 -4.68 -17.52 -17.33
C ALA A 166 -5.87 -16.58 -17.07
N VAL A 167 -5.71 -15.59 -16.19
CA VAL A 167 -6.75 -14.60 -15.92
C VAL A 167 -7.00 -13.72 -17.14
N GLU A 168 -5.96 -13.25 -17.81
CA GLU A 168 -6.07 -12.47 -19.05
C GLU A 168 -6.97 -13.16 -20.08
N ARG A 169 -6.71 -14.44 -20.37
CA ARG A 169 -7.53 -15.21 -21.32
C ARG A 169 -8.97 -15.37 -20.83
N LYS A 170 -9.17 -15.82 -19.60
CA LYS A 170 -10.53 -16.04 -19.05
C LYS A 170 -11.35 -14.75 -18.99
N ALA A 171 -10.72 -13.64 -18.64
CA ALA A 171 -11.37 -12.34 -18.58
C ALA A 171 -11.77 -11.87 -19.98
N HIS A 172 -10.89 -12.04 -20.97
CA HIS A 172 -11.20 -11.75 -22.37
C HIS A 172 -12.38 -12.57 -22.88
N ASP A 173 -12.34 -13.89 -22.69
CA ASP A 173 -13.40 -14.81 -23.12
C ASP A 173 -14.75 -14.51 -22.45
N ALA A 174 -14.72 -13.94 -21.24
CA ALA A 174 -15.90 -13.53 -20.48
C ALA A 174 -16.33 -12.06 -20.73
N GLY A 175 -15.66 -11.32 -21.62
CA GLY A 175 -15.93 -9.90 -21.87
C GLY A 175 -15.61 -8.96 -20.70
N GLN A 176 -14.80 -9.40 -19.73
CA GLN A 176 -14.42 -8.67 -18.53
C GLN A 176 -13.15 -7.85 -18.73
N TYR A 177 -13.20 -6.89 -19.64
CA TYR A 177 -12.03 -6.10 -20.06
C TYR A 177 -11.30 -5.37 -18.92
N GLN A 178 -12.00 -4.98 -17.85
CA GLN A 178 -11.32 -4.39 -16.69
C GLN A 178 -10.40 -5.40 -15.98
N VAL A 179 -10.81 -6.66 -15.87
CA VAL A 179 -9.98 -7.72 -15.28
C VAL A 179 -8.85 -8.11 -16.23
N GLU A 180 -9.13 -8.16 -17.53
CA GLU A 180 -8.13 -8.38 -18.58
C GLU A 180 -7.02 -7.33 -18.51
N GLY A 181 -7.39 -6.04 -18.54
CA GLY A 181 -6.44 -4.93 -18.45
C GLY A 181 -5.58 -4.99 -17.18
N ARG A 182 -6.18 -5.34 -16.03
CA ARG A 182 -5.44 -5.55 -14.77
C ARG A 182 -4.43 -6.70 -14.85
N ALA A 183 -4.75 -7.78 -15.55
CA ALA A 183 -3.86 -8.90 -15.78
C ALA A 183 -2.69 -8.54 -16.73
N MET A 184 -3.00 -7.82 -17.82
CA MET A 184 -2.00 -7.36 -18.77
C MET A 184 -1.03 -6.37 -18.12
N LEU A 185 -1.55 -5.41 -17.33
CA LEU A 185 -0.75 -4.40 -16.65
C LEU A 185 0.23 -5.02 -15.66
N ARG A 186 -0.19 -6.04 -14.90
CA ARG A 186 0.71 -6.80 -14.01
C ARG A 186 1.85 -7.44 -14.78
N GLN A 187 1.55 -8.14 -15.87
CA GLN A 187 2.59 -8.75 -16.71
C GLN A 187 3.58 -7.71 -17.25
N ALA A 188 3.07 -6.62 -17.85
CA ALA A 188 3.90 -5.57 -18.43
C ALA A 188 4.73 -4.84 -17.37
N GLY A 189 4.13 -4.48 -16.24
CA GLY A 189 4.79 -3.77 -15.14
C GLY A 189 5.88 -4.60 -14.47
N THR A 190 5.64 -5.91 -14.25
CA THR A 190 6.65 -6.82 -13.71
C THR A 190 7.86 -6.91 -14.62
N TYR A 191 7.66 -7.22 -15.90
CA TYR A 191 8.78 -7.33 -16.84
C TYR A 191 9.48 -6.00 -17.09
N ALA A 192 8.74 -4.88 -17.11
CA ALA A 192 9.35 -3.56 -17.19
C ALA A 192 10.27 -3.29 -15.99
N THR A 193 9.85 -3.64 -14.78
CA THR A 193 10.67 -3.49 -13.57
C THR A 193 11.91 -4.38 -13.62
N LEU A 194 11.79 -5.61 -14.08
CA LEU A 194 12.94 -6.52 -14.24
C LEU A 194 13.92 -5.99 -15.30
N ALA A 195 13.40 -5.48 -16.42
CA ALA A 195 14.19 -4.94 -17.53
C ALA A 195 14.98 -3.67 -17.18
N ILE A 196 14.64 -2.97 -16.09
CA ILE A 196 15.44 -1.86 -15.56
C ILE A 196 16.75 -2.36 -14.93
N ARG A 197 16.77 -3.59 -14.41
CA ARG A 197 17.93 -4.17 -13.70
C ARG A 197 18.70 -5.17 -14.55
N ASP A 198 18.00 -5.86 -15.44
CA ASP A 198 18.54 -6.92 -16.27
C ASP A 198 17.99 -6.79 -17.69
N ASP A 199 18.87 -6.41 -18.61
CA ASP A 199 18.55 -6.19 -20.02
C ASP A 199 18.00 -7.43 -20.72
N GLY A 200 18.22 -8.64 -20.18
CA GLY A 200 17.65 -9.89 -20.70
C GLY A 200 16.12 -9.89 -20.73
N TYR A 201 15.46 -9.10 -19.87
CA TYR A 201 13.99 -8.97 -19.86
C TYR A 201 13.46 -7.91 -20.81
N ASN A 202 14.31 -7.12 -21.47
CA ASN A 202 13.87 -5.94 -22.21
C ASN A 202 12.93 -6.28 -23.38
N ALA A 203 13.26 -7.31 -24.15
CA ALA A 203 12.43 -7.76 -25.27
C ALA A 203 11.04 -8.21 -24.80
N ILE A 204 10.97 -8.94 -23.68
CA ILE A 204 9.72 -9.42 -23.09
C ILE A 204 8.89 -8.24 -22.59
N ALA A 205 9.51 -7.30 -21.87
CA ALA A 205 8.85 -6.10 -21.36
C ALA A 205 8.22 -5.29 -22.50
N ARG A 206 8.98 -5.02 -23.57
CA ARG A 206 8.49 -4.31 -24.76
C ARG A 206 7.34 -5.04 -25.43
N ALA A 207 7.42 -6.36 -25.56
CA ALA A 207 6.35 -7.16 -26.16
C ALA A 207 5.05 -7.08 -25.34
N LYS A 208 5.14 -7.13 -24.00
CA LYS A 208 3.96 -7.02 -23.12
C LYS A 208 3.33 -5.63 -23.15
N ILE A 209 4.15 -4.59 -23.13
CA ILE A 209 3.69 -3.20 -23.28
C ILE A 209 3.02 -3.00 -24.63
N ALA A 210 3.66 -3.43 -25.73
CA ALA A 210 3.12 -3.29 -27.08
C ALA A 210 1.79 -4.06 -27.26
N LYS A 211 1.63 -5.21 -26.58
CA LYS A 211 0.36 -5.95 -26.57
C LYS A 211 -0.78 -5.09 -26.00
N MET A 212 -0.54 -4.41 -24.87
CA MET A 212 -1.52 -3.50 -24.26
C MET A 212 -1.83 -2.32 -25.17
N GLU A 213 -0.81 -1.65 -25.73
CA GLU A 213 -0.98 -0.50 -26.62
C GLU A 213 -1.84 -0.82 -27.86
N LYS A 214 -1.80 -2.07 -28.35
CA LYS A 214 -2.55 -2.53 -29.53
C LYS A 214 -4.01 -2.92 -29.27
N THR A 215 -4.45 -2.95 -28.01
CA THR A 215 -5.86 -3.20 -27.67
C THR A 215 -6.77 -2.16 -28.31
N THR A 216 -8.00 -2.53 -28.66
CA THR A 216 -8.93 -1.64 -29.37
C THR A 216 -10.20 -1.35 -28.58
N GLU A 217 -10.46 -2.16 -27.57
CA GLU A 217 -11.62 -2.11 -26.71
C GLU A 217 -11.64 -0.77 -25.96
N PRO A 218 -12.76 -0.03 -25.97
CA PRO A 218 -12.87 1.24 -25.27
C PRO A 218 -12.59 1.12 -23.76
N GLN A 219 -13.02 0.03 -23.15
CA GLN A 219 -12.81 -0.28 -21.73
C GLN A 219 -11.33 -0.44 -21.36
N LEU A 220 -10.46 -0.69 -22.34
CA LEU A 220 -9.01 -0.83 -22.14
C LEU A 220 -8.23 0.49 -22.30
N ALA A 221 -8.89 1.62 -22.56
CA ALA A 221 -8.25 2.91 -22.80
C ALA A 221 -7.27 3.34 -21.69
N THR A 222 -7.68 3.21 -20.42
CA THR A 222 -6.81 3.55 -19.27
C THR A 222 -5.59 2.63 -19.17
N TYR A 223 -5.70 1.36 -19.59
CA TYR A 223 -4.57 0.43 -19.60
C TYR A 223 -3.60 0.72 -20.75
N ARG A 224 -4.08 1.19 -21.91
CA ARG A 224 -3.20 1.73 -22.97
C ARG A 224 -2.39 2.92 -22.48
N LEU A 225 -3.02 3.78 -21.68
CA LEU A 225 -2.34 4.90 -21.03
C LEU A 225 -1.23 4.42 -20.10
N ALA A 226 -1.54 3.46 -19.24
CA ALA A 226 -0.57 2.85 -18.34
C ALA A 226 0.59 2.16 -19.11
N ALA A 227 0.32 1.55 -20.25
CA ALA A 227 1.34 0.97 -21.11
C ALA A 227 2.31 2.03 -21.67
N ALA A 228 1.79 3.18 -22.10
CA ALA A 228 2.63 4.31 -22.54
C ALA A 228 3.53 4.83 -21.41
N VAL A 229 3.02 4.89 -20.18
CA VAL A 229 3.81 5.21 -18.97
C VAL A 229 4.93 4.18 -18.76
N LEU A 230 4.62 2.88 -18.82
CA LEU A 230 5.62 1.82 -18.67
C LEU A 230 6.72 1.90 -19.74
N ARG A 231 6.35 2.22 -20.98
CA ARG A 231 7.31 2.45 -22.07
C ARG A 231 8.25 3.61 -21.78
N ALA A 232 7.71 4.72 -21.29
CA ALA A 232 8.49 5.89 -20.91
C ALA A 232 9.48 5.59 -19.78
N ARG A 233 9.03 4.86 -18.75
CA ARG A 233 9.90 4.42 -17.64
C ARG A 233 11.08 3.58 -18.13
N LEU A 234 10.83 2.66 -19.08
CA LEU A 234 11.89 1.83 -19.67
C LEU A 234 12.91 2.63 -20.47
N ALA A 235 12.47 3.69 -21.17
CA ALA A 235 13.39 4.60 -21.86
C ALA A 235 14.20 5.44 -20.85
N ALA A 236 13.54 5.99 -19.84
CA ALA A 236 14.16 6.80 -18.79
C ALA A 236 15.25 6.05 -18.03
N ALA A 237 15.00 4.78 -17.69
CA ALA A 237 15.98 3.93 -17.01
C ALA A 237 17.28 3.73 -17.81
N ARG A 238 17.29 4.05 -19.11
CA ARG A 238 18.45 3.99 -20.00
C ARG A 238 19.09 5.35 -20.25
N GLY A 239 18.75 6.36 -19.46
CA GLY A 239 19.30 7.72 -19.55
C GLY A 239 18.49 8.70 -20.39
N ASP A 240 17.30 8.32 -20.85
CA ASP A 240 16.42 9.18 -21.65
C ASP A 240 15.33 9.84 -20.78
N GLU A 241 15.76 10.71 -19.87
CA GLU A 241 14.86 11.48 -18.99
C GLU A 241 13.92 12.41 -19.77
N GLU A 242 14.37 12.91 -20.93
CA GLU A 242 13.55 13.75 -21.81
C GLU A 242 12.33 12.99 -22.36
N SER A 243 12.50 11.72 -22.75
CA SER A 243 11.38 10.87 -23.15
C SER A 243 10.42 10.57 -22.01
N LEU A 244 10.88 10.53 -20.76
CA LEU A 244 10.00 10.43 -19.61
C LEU A 244 9.11 11.66 -19.52
N GLU A 245 9.71 12.85 -19.48
CA GLU A 245 9.00 14.12 -19.37
C GLU A 245 8.03 14.34 -20.55
N LYS A 246 8.43 14.00 -21.78
CA LYS A 246 7.53 14.04 -22.95
C LYS A 246 6.35 13.09 -22.80
N ALA A 247 6.58 11.88 -22.32
CA ALA A 247 5.51 10.93 -22.09
C ALA A 247 4.58 11.38 -20.97
N VAL A 248 5.12 11.94 -19.88
CA VAL A 248 4.35 12.53 -18.78
C VAL A 248 3.50 13.69 -19.28
N ALA A 249 4.09 14.62 -20.04
CA ALA A 249 3.41 15.77 -20.60
C ALA A 249 2.31 15.37 -21.60
N ALA A 250 2.52 14.31 -22.39
CA ALA A 250 1.49 13.79 -23.29
C ALA A 250 0.26 13.21 -22.55
N LEU A 251 0.37 12.99 -21.25
CA LEU A 251 -0.73 12.55 -20.39
C LEU A 251 -1.46 13.73 -19.74
N ALA A 252 -0.86 14.93 -19.71
CA ALA A 252 -1.49 16.12 -19.18
C ALA A 252 -2.77 16.47 -19.96
N GLY A 253 -3.79 16.96 -19.25
CA GLY A 253 -5.07 17.37 -19.86
C GLY A 253 -5.96 16.21 -20.32
N LYS A 254 -5.65 14.95 -19.96
CA LYS A 254 -6.50 13.79 -20.23
C LYS A 254 -7.59 13.55 -19.15
N GLY A 255 -7.83 14.52 -18.27
CA GLY A 255 -8.84 14.43 -17.20
C GLY A 255 -8.52 13.33 -16.19
N ILE A 256 -7.25 13.20 -15.80
CA ILE A 256 -6.81 12.20 -14.83
C ILE A 256 -6.96 12.80 -13.45
N ASP A 257 -7.92 12.28 -12.69
CA ASP A 257 -8.27 12.71 -11.33
C ASP A 257 -7.64 11.82 -10.24
N THR A 258 -7.01 10.71 -10.65
CA THR A 258 -6.45 9.69 -9.75
C THR A 258 -4.92 9.68 -9.83
N PRO A 259 -4.18 9.59 -8.71
CA PRO A 259 -2.73 9.66 -8.72
C PRO A 259 -2.11 8.37 -9.29
N ILE A 260 -1.60 8.44 -10.53
CA ILE A 260 -0.92 7.32 -11.19
C ILE A 260 0.59 7.52 -11.09
N ALA A 261 1.28 6.67 -10.32
CA ALA A 261 2.73 6.77 -10.15
C ALA A 261 3.49 6.37 -11.44
N ILE A 262 4.19 7.33 -12.04
CA ILE A 262 5.07 7.16 -13.19
C ILE A 262 6.44 6.68 -12.73
N TYR A 263 6.96 7.24 -11.65
CA TYR A 263 8.24 6.86 -11.11
C TYR A 263 8.14 6.72 -9.60
N ALA A 264 8.61 5.59 -9.10
CA ALA A 264 8.77 5.33 -7.68
C ALA A 264 10.10 4.60 -7.51
N PRO A 265 11.10 5.23 -6.86
CA PRO A 265 12.35 4.55 -6.57
C PRO A 265 12.09 3.26 -5.78
N PRO A 266 12.83 2.18 -6.06
CA PRO A 266 12.63 0.92 -5.36
C PRO A 266 12.92 1.11 -3.86
N LEU A 267 12.04 0.57 -3.02
CA LEU A 267 12.21 0.51 -1.58
C LEU A 267 13.00 -0.77 -1.24
N ILE A 268 14.31 -0.72 -1.43
CA ILE A 268 15.21 -1.79 -0.98
C ILE A 268 16.06 -1.22 0.15
N PRO A 269 15.92 -1.74 1.39
CA PRO A 269 16.81 -1.37 2.48
C PRO A 269 18.27 -1.62 2.06
N LYS A 270 19.11 -0.57 2.08
CA LYS A 270 20.53 -0.69 1.73
C LYS A 270 21.31 -1.58 2.70
N ASP A 271 20.89 -1.62 3.96
CA ASP A 271 21.35 -2.60 4.94
C ASP A 271 20.16 -3.43 5.43
N PRO A 272 19.97 -4.65 4.89
CA PRO A 272 18.91 -5.53 5.35
C PRO A 272 19.17 -6.06 6.77
N ARG A 273 20.37 -5.89 7.34
CA ARG A 273 20.80 -6.45 8.63
C ARG A 273 20.54 -5.47 9.78
N THR A 274 19.28 -5.12 10.01
CA THR A 274 18.88 -4.43 11.24
C THR A 274 18.72 -5.39 12.43
N GLY A 275 18.72 -6.70 12.19
CA GLY A 275 18.44 -7.73 13.21
C GLY A 275 19.65 -8.23 14.00
N LEU A 276 20.15 -7.43 14.96
CA LEU A 276 20.77 -7.99 16.18
C LEU A 276 19.77 -8.07 17.34
N THR A 277 18.64 -7.38 17.21
CA THR A 277 17.48 -7.48 18.08
C THR A 277 16.41 -8.30 17.37
N THR A 278 16.00 -9.41 17.97
CA THR A 278 14.88 -10.24 17.51
C THR A 278 13.57 -9.47 17.73
N HIS A 279 13.27 -8.51 16.84
CA HIS A 279 11.98 -7.84 16.85
C HIS A 279 10.90 -8.87 16.51
N ASN A 280 10.06 -9.17 17.50
CA ASN A 280 8.96 -10.12 17.36
C ASN A 280 7.78 -9.54 16.58
N GLU A 281 7.79 -8.23 16.33
CA GLU A 281 6.72 -7.45 15.70
C GLU A 281 7.28 -6.61 14.55
N ALA A 282 6.42 -6.28 13.59
CA ALA A 282 6.79 -5.40 12.49
C ALA A 282 6.91 -3.96 13.00
N GLU A 283 7.99 -3.29 12.62
CA GLU A 283 8.09 -1.84 12.81
C GLU A 283 7.24 -1.14 11.77
N TRP A 284 6.57 -0.04 12.11
CA TRP A 284 5.78 0.69 11.14
C TRP A 284 5.79 2.19 11.38
N PHE A 285 5.54 2.96 10.32
CA PHE A 285 5.24 4.39 10.42
C PHE A 285 4.31 4.83 9.29
N ASP A 286 3.59 5.92 9.56
CA ASP A 286 2.68 6.56 8.62
C ASP A 286 3.32 7.83 8.07
N LEU A 287 3.24 8.01 6.76
CA LEU A 287 3.81 9.13 6.05
C LEU A 287 2.71 9.86 5.28
N ARG A 288 2.58 11.15 5.56
CA ARG A 288 1.77 12.09 4.78
C ARG A 288 2.64 12.73 3.70
N TYR A 289 2.07 12.95 2.53
CA TYR A 289 2.68 13.77 1.49
C TYR A 289 1.60 14.37 0.59
N ARG A 290 1.95 15.43 -0.13
CA ARG A 290 1.06 16.09 -1.10
C ARG A 290 1.57 15.89 -2.52
N ILE A 291 0.67 15.62 -3.45
CA ILE A 291 0.96 15.57 -4.90
C ILE A 291 0.45 16.85 -5.54
N ASP A 292 1.32 17.64 -6.17
CA ASP A 292 0.91 18.85 -6.88
C ASP A 292 0.27 18.55 -8.26
N ALA A 293 -0.28 19.57 -8.92
CA ALA A 293 -0.93 19.44 -10.23
C ALA A 293 0.02 18.90 -11.32
N ALA A 294 1.34 19.12 -11.16
CA ALA A 294 2.36 18.59 -12.06
C ALA A 294 2.75 17.13 -11.73
N GLY A 295 2.12 16.52 -10.72
CA GLY A 295 2.41 15.16 -10.28
C GLY A 295 3.68 15.03 -9.45
N ARG A 296 4.20 16.10 -8.85
CA ARG A 296 5.38 16.04 -7.98
C ARG A 296 4.97 15.92 -6.52
N VAL A 297 5.77 15.19 -5.76
CA VAL A 297 5.61 15.06 -4.32
C VAL A 297 6.21 16.25 -3.59
N GLN A 298 5.45 16.77 -2.62
CA GLN A 298 5.81 17.82 -1.68
C GLN A 298 5.38 17.44 -0.26
N ASP A 299 5.84 18.21 0.73
CA ASP A 299 5.40 18.15 2.14
C ASP A 299 5.38 16.74 2.73
N VAL A 300 6.50 16.04 2.58
CA VAL A 300 6.69 14.69 3.14
C VAL A 300 6.87 14.80 4.66
N GLU A 301 5.91 14.26 5.41
CA GLU A 301 5.83 14.37 6.87
C GLU A 301 5.52 13.00 7.50
N ARG A 302 6.27 12.64 8.54
CA ARG A 302 5.98 11.45 9.35
C ARG A 302 4.93 11.78 10.40
N LEU A 303 3.81 11.06 10.40
CA LEU A 303 2.69 11.30 11.32
C LEU A 303 2.82 10.56 12.64
N ARG A 304 3.08 9.24 12.58
CA ARG A 304 3.17 8.34 13.75
C ARG A 304 3.98 7.09 13.43
N SER A 305 4.44 6.39 14.45
CA SER A 305 5.19 5.12 14.33
C SER A 305 4.92 4.15 15.48
N SER A 306 5.36 2.91 15.31
CA SER A 306 5.30 1.82 16.31
C SER A 306 6.24 2.01 17.51
N GLY A 307 6.91 3.16 17.64
CA GLY A 307 8.00 3.42 18.57
C GLY A 307 9.31 3.80 17.88
N PRO A 308 10.47 3.63 18.55
CA PRO A 308 11.78 3.79 17.93
C PRO A 308 11.95 2.82 16.76
N LEU A 309 12.34 3.35 15.60
CA LEU A 309 12.56 2.58 14.38
C LEU A 309 14.02 2.17 14.28
N SER A 310 14.29 0.96 13.81
CA SER A 310 15.64 0.45 13.65
C SER A 310 16.35 1.08 12.45
N GLY A 311 17.66 1.27 12.54
CA GLY A 311 18.49 1.70 11.41
C GLY A 311 17.98 2.97 10.70
N ASP A 312 18.17 3.04 9.39
CA ASP A 312 17.84 4.20 8.56
C ASP A 312 16.73 3.93 7.54
N TRP A 313 16.03 2.78 7.62
CA TRP A 313 15.04 2.38 6.61
C TRP A 313 13.91 3.40 6.45
N ALA A 314 13.49 4.04 7.54
CA ALA A 314 12.47 5.09 7.50
C ALA A 314 12.93 6.31 6.69
N LYS A 315 14.19 6.73 6.86
CA LYS A 315 14.79 7.81 6.07
C LYS A 315 14.90 7.42 4.59
N GLN A 316 15.30 6.19 4.30
CA GLN A 316 15.38 5.69 2.92
C GLN A 316 14.00 5.69 2.24
N VAL A 317 12.94 5.34 2.98
CA VAL A 317 11.55 5.45 2.50
C VAL A 317 11.21 6.91 2.22
N GLU A 318 11.42 7.83 3.17
CA GLU A 318 11.14 9.27 2.99
C GLU A 318 11.83 9.85 1.74
N GLU A 319 13.11 9.55 1.54
CA GLU A 319 13.87 9.94 0.34
C GLU A 319 13.33 9.33 -0.95
N SER A 320 12.78 8.11 -0.88
CA SER A 320 12.11 7.47 -2.02
C SER A 320 10.79 8.17 -2.34
N ILE A 321 9.96 8.47 -1.32
CA ILE A 321 8.67 9.14 -1.48
C ILE A 321 8.84 10.54 -2.08
N ALA A 322 9.78 11.33 -1.57
CA ALA A 322 10.07 12.67 -2.09
C ALA A 322 10.45 12.68 -3.58
N ARG A 323 10.99 11.56 -4.08
CA ARG A 323 11.39 11.38 -5.49
C ARG A 323 10.31 10.75 -6.35
N ARG A 324 9.16 10.36 -5.79
CA ARG A 324 8.06 9.83 -6.60
C ARG A 324 7.57 10.90 -7.59
N ARG A 325 7.12 10.44 -8.75
CA ARG A 325 6.48 11.25 -9.80
C ARG A 325 5.20 10.56 -10.21
N TYR A 326 4.15 11.36 -10.35
CA TYR A 326 2.83 10.96 -10.79
C TYR A 326 2.53 11.60 -12.13
N VAL A 327 1.51 11.08 -12.81
CA VAL A 327 0.91 11.76 -13.96
C VAL A 327 0.34 13.10 -13.48
N PRO A 328 0.44 14.19 -14.26
CA PRO A 328 -0.25 15.44 -13.96
C PRO A 328 -1.73 15.20 -13.67
N ILE A 329 -2.17 15.73 -12.54
CA ILE A 329 -3.51 15.50 -12.00
C ILE A 329 -4.33 16.75 -12.27
N ASP A 330 -5.57 16.55 -12.72
CA ASP A 330 -6.54 17.64 -12.78
C ASP A 330 -7.03 17.95 -11.37
N LEU A 331 -6.35 18.88 -10.73
CA LEU A 331 -6.73 19.42 -9.44
C LEU A 331 -7.59 20.64 -9.73
N GLY A 332 -8.90 20.58 -9.41
CA GLY A 332 -9.83 21.68 -9.63
C GLY A 332 -9.27 23.04 -9.16
N SER A 333 -9.81 24.15 -9.68
CA SER A 333 -9.20 25.49 -9.74
C SER A 333 -8.63 26.10 -8.45
N ASN A 334 -8.89 25.51 -7.28
CA ASN A 334 -8.51 26.00 -5.95
C ASN A 334 -7.79 24.94 -5.07
N SER A 335 -7.35 23.81 -5.62
CA SER A 335 -6.63 22.79 -4.84
C SER A 335 -5.13 23.08 -4.80
N ASP A 336 -4.53 22.98 -3.61
CA ASP A 336 -3.08 23.10 -3.36
C ASP A 336 -2.32 21.78 -3.58
N GLY A 337 -3.03 20.71 -3.94
CA GLY A 337 -2.50 19.37 -4.13
C GLY A 337 -3.44 18.29 -3.61
N MET A 338 -3.13 17.04 -3.97
CA MET A 338 -3.80 15.85 -3.43
C MET A 338 -3.01 15.29 -2.26
N VAL A 339 -3.60 15.26 -1.07
CA VAL A 339 -2.99 14.67 0.13
C VAL A 339 -3.09 13.16 0.09
N ARG A 340 -2.01 12.48 0.47
CA ARG A 340 -1.91 11.03 0.57
C ARG A 340 -1.29 10.63 1.90
N ILE A 341 -1.75 9.52 2.45
CA ILE A 341 -1.18 8.92 3.66
C ILE A 341 -0.88 7.45 3.37
N GLU A 342 0.39 7.06 3.48
CA GLU A 342 0.84 5.68 3.31
C GLU A 342 1.48 5.16 4.60
N ARG A 343 1.10 3.94 4.99
CA ARG A 343 1.77 3.17 6.03
C ARG A 343 2.86 2.31 5.43
N PHE A 344 4.04 2.38 6.01
CA PHE A 344 5.17 1.49 5.71
C PHE A 344 5.43 0.59 6.90
N SER A 345 5.62 -0.70 6.67
CA SER A 345 5.94 -1.69 7.70
C SER A 345 7.17 -2.50 7.31
N LEU A 346 8.16 -2.59 8.22
CA LEU A 346 9.32 -3.44 8.09
C LEU A 346 9.02 -4.80 8.75
N VAL A 347 8.96 -5.85 7.94
CA VAL A 347 8.55 -7.20 8.35
C VAL A 347 9.73 -8.16 8.25
N PHE A 348 9.94 -8.96 9.29
CA PHE A 348 10.95 -10.03 9.31
C PHE A 348 10.25 -11.39 9.27
N ASP A 349 10.33 -12.08 8.13
CA ASP A 349 9.62 -13.34 7.94
C ASP A 349 10.19 -14.47 8.81
N VAL A 350 9.33 -15.37 9.29
CA VAL A 350 9.72 -16.60 9.97
C VAL A 350 10.06 -17.64 8.90
N THR A 351 11.33 -17.99 8.80
CA THR A 351 11.87 -18.95 7.83
C THR A 351 12.40 -20.19 8.55
N SER A 352 12.44 -21.32 7.85
CA SER A 352 13.17 -22.51 8.30
C SER A 352 14.55 -22.52 7.65
N GLY A 353 15.62 -22.72 8.43
CA GLY A 353 16.92 -23.12 7.88
C GLY A 353 18.00 -22.03 7.73
N GLU A 354 17.78 -20.78 8.17
CA GLU A 354 18.85 -19.75 8.11
C GLU A 354 20.07 -20.07 8.98
N THR A 355 19.93 -20.93 9.99
CA THR A 355 21.01 -21.33 10.90
C THR A 355 21.58 -22.71 10.60
N GLY A 356 21.19 -23.35 9.48
CA GLY A 356 21.55 -24.75 9.19
C GLY A 356 20.86 -25.77 10.10
N THR A 357 19.94 -25.32 10.97
CA THR A 357 19.08 -26.17 11.79
C THR A 357 17.64 -26.11 11.25
N HIS A 358 16.87 -27.19 11.37
CA HIS A 358 15.44 -27.21 11.00
C HIS A 358 14.54 -26.39 11.96
N MET A 359 15.13 -25.58 12.84
CA MET A 359 14.38 -24.71 13.74
C MET A 359 13.88 -23.48 12.98
N ARG A 360 12.63 -23.09 13.24
CA ARG A 360 12.05 -21.87 12.70
C ARG A 360 12.67 -20.67 13.41
N GLY A 361 13.18 -19.72 12.63
CA GLY A 361 13.74 -18.47 13.13
C GLY A 361 13.22 -17.29 12.31
N ARG A 362 13.31 -16.07 12.85
CA ARG A 362 13.05 -14.87 12.04
C ARG A 362 14.24 -14.58 11.14
N SER A 363 13.94 -14.17 9.92
CA SER A 363 14.90 -13.74 8.92
C SER A 363 15.69 -12.55 9.43
N LYS A 364 16.99 -12.55 9.17
CA LYS A 364 17.86 -11.38 9.42
C LYS A 364 17.64 -10.25 8.42
N THR A 365 16.92 -10.52 7.33
CA THR A 365 16.61 -9.57 6.27
C THR A 365 15.13 -9.18 6.36
N GLY A 366 14.87 -7.91 6.60
CA GLY A 366 13.51 -7.35 6.58
C GLY A 366 13.04 -6.99 5.16
N ARG A 367 11.72 -7.04 4.94
CA ARG A 367 11.06 -6.50 3.75
C ARG A 367 10.11 -5.37 4.12
N ILE A 368 9.96 -4.39 3.22
CA ILE A 368 9.02 -3.30 3.40
C ILE A 368 7.69 -3.67 2.75
N VAL A 369 6.62 -3.56 3.54
CA VAL A 369 5.22 -3.68 3.10
C VAL A 369 4.58 -2.30 3.17
N THR A 370 3.73 -1.97 2.19
CA THR A 370 3.10 -0.65 2.08
C THR A 370 1.58 -0.77 1.99
N LEU A 371 0.87 0.13 2.67
CA LEU A 371 -0.58 0.27 2.56
C LEU A 371 -0.94 1.75 2.44
N ASP A 372 -1.76 2.09 1.46
CA ASP A 372 -2.42 3.39 1.42
C ASP A 372 -3.56 3.42 2.44
N ILE A 373 -3.51 4.42 3.32
CA ILE A 373 -4.49 4.66 4.39
C ILE A 373 -5.10 6.05 4.29
N THR A 374 -5.02 6.67 3.09
CA THR A 374 -5.64 7.96 2.82
C THR A 374 -7.15 7.87 3.07
N PRO A 375 -7.74 8.75 3.90
CA PRO A 375 -9.19 8.78 4.12
C PRO A 375 -10.00 8.92 2.83
N ASP A 376 -11.14 8.23 2.76
CA ASP A 376 -12.04 8.28 1.60
C ASP A 376 -12.60 9.68 1.30
N ASP A 377 -12.73 10.56 2.30
CA ASP A 377 -13.20 11.92 2.09
C ASP A 377 -12.13 12.82 1.48
N ASP A 378 -10.85 12.63 1.83
CA ASP A 378 -9.72 13.32 1.20
C ASP A 378 -9.49 12.84 -0.25
N ALA A 379 -9.86 11.58 -0.55
CA ALA A 379 -9.89 11.05 -1.91
C ALA A 379 -11.03 11.66 -2.75
N LYS A 380 -12.13 12.10 -2.12
CA LYS A 380 -13.29 12.72 -2.80
C LYS A 380 -13.17 14.22 -2.96
N THR A 381 -12.35 14.92 -2.18
CA THR A 381 -12.06 16.35 -2.41
C THR A 381 -11.31 16.59 -3.72
N ALA A 382 -10.76 15.54 -4.33
CA ALA A 382 -10.20 15.54 -5.69
C ALA A 382 -11.24 15.25 -6.80
N ALA A 383 -12.51 15.02 -6.46
CA ALA A 383 -13.55 14.55 -7.39
C ALA A 383 -14.78 15.49 -7.46
N LYS A 384 -14.62 16.79 -7.17
CA LYS A 384 -15.66 17.80 -7.36
C LYS A 384 -15.21 19.00 -8.14
#